data_AF-A0A2N2V2T7-F1
#
_entry.id   AF-A0A2N2V2T7-F1
#
_cell.length_a   1.000
_cell.length_b   1.000
_cell.length_c   1.000
_cell.angle_alpha   90.00
_cell.angle_beta   90.00
_cell.angle_gamma   90.00
#
_symmetry.space_group_name_H-M   'P 1'
#
loop_
_entity.id
_entity.type
_entity.pdbx_description
1 polymer ?
#
loop_
_entity_poly.entity_id
_entity_poly.type
_entity_poly.pdbx_seq_one_letter_code
_entity_poly.pdbx_strand_id
1 'polypeptide(L)'
;MAAFVAGIFALLGLLIAKENKTSEFRQLWIDALRQDIADYASAVNSCNFYEHSRINAPKPEIELEYEKLLQPMLSTAANAQMRIRLRVNPDDSDEKLKPLNTALLQKLDAIQLAFNNSDFDKAADILKDLHGTAAPLLKLEWNRVKQGEPTYVRAKQLAATLVVLSLVAAVVAVLFRLAAG
;
A
#
# COMPACT_ATOMS: atom_id res chain seq x y z
N MET A 1 -1.15 39.62 -22.31
CA MET A 1 -2.19 38.61 -21.99
C MET A 1 -1.77 37.19 -22.35
N ALA A 2 -1.32 36.92 -23.59
CA ALA A 2 -0.87 35.59 -23.99
C ALA A 2 0.23 34.98 -23.08
N ALA A 3 1.26 35.76 -22.70
CA ALA A 3 2.33 35.29 -21.81
C ALA A 3 1.85 34.90 -20.40
N PHE A 4 0.88 35.65 -19.84
CA PHE A 4 0.30 35.35 -18.53
C PHE A 4 -0.52 34.06 -18.57
N VAL A 5 -1.34 33.90 -19.61
CA VAL A 5 -2.13 32.69 -19.84
C VAL A 5 -1.21 31.49 -20.04
N ALA A 6 -0.15 31.62 -20.85
CA ALA A 6 0.86 30.58 -21.04
C ALA A 6 1.56 30.19 -19.72
N GLY A 7 1.87 31.18 -18.87
CA GLY A 7 2.44 30.94 -17.55
C GLY A 7 1.52 30.11 -16.64
N ILE A 8 0.22 30.39 -16.64
CA ILE A 8 -0.78 29.59 -15.90
C ILE A 8 -0.80 28.15 -16.39
N PHE A 9 -0.85 27.94 -17.71
CA PHE A 9 -0.84 26.58 -18.28
C PHE A 9 0.45 25.82 -17.99
N ALA A 10 1.61 26.48 -18.03
CA ALA A 10 2.89 25.88 -17.66
C ALA A 10 2.90 25.42 -16.19
N LEU A 11 2.40 26.27 -15.28
CA LEU A 11 2.31 25.94 -13.85
C LEU A 11 1.34 24.78 -13.58
N LEU A 12 0.19 24.76 -14.25
CA LEU A 12 -0.76 23.63 -14.18
C LEU A 12 -0.13 22.34 -14.69
N GLY A 13 0.61 22.41 -15.80
CA GLY A 13 1.35 21.26 -16.34
C GLY A 13 2.36 20.69 -15.34
N LEU A 14 3.13 21.56 -14.67
CA LEU A 14 4.08 21.16 -13.62
C LEU A 14 3.37 20.51 -12.42
N LEU A 15 2.25 21.08 -11.97
CA LEU A 15 1.49 20.58 -10.84
C LEU A 15 0.89 19.19 -11.15
N ILE A 16 0.34 19.00 -12.35
CA ILE A 16 -0.17 17.71 -12.82
C ILE A 16 0.96 16.68 -12.93
N ALA A 17 2.10 17.07 -13.52
CA ALA A 17 3.26 16.18 -13.66
C ALA A 17 3.78 15.72 -12.30
N LYS A 18 3.87 16.63 -11.32
CA LYS A 18 4.23 16.30 -9.93
C LYS A 18 3.25 15.31 -9.33
N GLU A 19 1.95 15.59 -9.39
CA GLU A 19 0.92 14.73 -8.78
C GLU A 19 0.89 13.33 -9.39
N ASN A 20 1.01 13.24 -10.72
CA ASN A 20 1.10 11.97 -11.42
C ASN A 20 2.31 11.17 -10.94
N LYS A 21 3.47 11.82 -10.81
CA LYS A 21 4.69 11.15 -10.36
C LYS A 21 4.62 10.72 -8.89
N THR A 22 4.07 11.55 -8.00
CA THR A 22 3.82 11.16 -6.61
C THR A 22 2.89 9.95 -6.55
N SER A 23 1.80 9.96 -7.33
CA SER A 23 0.82 8.87 -7.36
C SER A 23 1.46 7.57 -7.84
N GLU A 24 2.28 7.63 -8.90
CA GLU A 24 3.06 6.49 -9.41
C GLU A 24 4.00 5.92 -8.33
N PHE A 25 4.76 6.78 -7.63
CA PHE A 25 5.65 6.32 -6.55
C PHE A 25 4.90 5.67 -5.39
N ARG A 26 3.72 6.20 -5.03
CA ARG A 26 2.88 5.57 -4.00
C ARG A 26 2.31 4.23 -4.46
N GLN A 27 1.91 4.11 -5.73
CA GLN A 27 1.47 2.83 -6.30
C GLN A 27 2.58 1.79 -6.26
N LEU A 28 3.80 2.15 -6.68
CA LEU A 28 4.97 1.29 -6.58
C LEU A 28 5.26 0.86 -5.13
N TRP A 29 5.08 1.77 -4.16
CA TRP A 29 5.21 1.42 -2.74
C TRP A 29 4.15 0.39 -2.31
N ILE A 30 2.88 0.57 -2.70
CA ILE A 30 1.77 -0.35 -2.38
C ILE A 30 1.99 -1.72 -3.04
N ASP A 31 2.37 -1.73 -4.32
CA ASP A 31 2.57 -2.96 -5.07
C ASP A 31 3.75 -3.77 -4.52
N ALA A 32 4.83 -3.09 -4.14
CA ALA A 32 5.95 -3.75 -3.49
C ALA A 32 5.59 -4.25 -2.08
N LEU A 33 4.78 -3.53 -1.30
CA LEU A 33 4.26 -4.05 -0.02
C LEU A 33 3.38 -5.30 -0.24
N ARG A 34 2.52 -5.29 -1.27
CA ARG A 34 1.70 -6.46 -1.63
C ARG A 34 2.58 -7.66 -1.99
N GLN A 35 3.63 -7.45 -2.76
CA GLN A 35 4.59 -8.49 -3.11
C GLN A 35 5.33 -9.01 -1.87
N ASP A 36 5.82 -8.12 -1.01
CA ASP A 36 6.52 -8.51 0.22
C ASP A 36 5.62 -9.36 1.14
N ILE A 37 4.33 -9.04 1.25
CA ILE A 37 3.36 -9.84 2.02
C ILE A 37 3.14 -11.22 1.37
N ALA A 38 3.05 -11.30 0.04
CA ALA A 38 2.88 -12.56 -0.67
C ALA A 38 4.13 -13.47 -0.56
N ASP A 39 5.33 -12.89 -0.70
CA ASP A 39 6.61 -13.58 -0.53
C ASP A 39 6.73 -14.12 0.90
N TYR A 40 6.41 -13.29 1.90
CA TYR A 40 6.41 -13.73 3.30
C TYR A 40 5.42 -14.89 3.52
N ALA A 41 4.18 -14.73 3.08
CA ALA A 41 3.14 -15.72 3.30
C ALA A 41 3.45 -17.06 2.61
N SER A 42 3.92 -17.02 1.36
CA SER A 42 4.27 -18.22 0.61
C SER A 42 5.48 -18.95 1.20
N ALA A 43 6.50 -18.21 1.64
CA ALA A 43 7.68 -18.79 2.28
C ALA A 43 7.33 -19.46 3.61
N VAL A 44 6.58 -18.77 4.47
CA VAL A 44 6.13 -19.30 5.77
C VAL A 44 5.22 -20.52 5.58
N ASN A 45 4.29 -20.48 4.63
CA ASN A 45 3.42 -21.62 4.33
C ASN A 45 4.21 -22.84 3.84
N SER A 46 5.22 -22.61 2.99
CA SER A 46 6.09 -23.67 2.50
C SER A 46 6.90 -24.28 3.66
N CYS A 47 7.50 -23.46 4.52
CA CYS A 47 8.19 -23.95 5.72
C CYS A 47 7.26 -24.79 6.59
N ASN A 48 6.05 -24.32 6.88
CA ASN A 48 5.06 -25.09 7.66
C ASN A 48 4.76 -26.45 7.05
N PHE A 49 4.58 -26.54 5.73
CA PHE A 49 4.33 -27.80 5.04
C PHE A 49 5.48 -28.81 5.23
N TYR A 50 6.73 -28.36 5.08
CA TYR A 50 7.90 -29.20 5.25
C TYR A 50 8.12 -29.60 6.71
N GLU A 51 7.95 -28.67 7.65
CA GLU A 51 8.08 -28.92 9.08
C GLU A 51 7.04 -29.91 9.59
N HIS A 52 5.78 -29.75 9.15
CA HIS A 52 4.72 -30.69 9.46
C HIS A 52 5.02 -32.09 8.88
N SER A 53 5.58 -32.16 7.67
CA SER A 53 6.01 -33.43 7.07
C SER A 53 7.17 -34.08 7.85
N ARG A 54 8.13 -33.26 8.30
CA ARG A 54 9.30 -33.70 9.08
C ARG A 54 8.92 -34.28 10.44
N ILE A 55 7.98 -33.62 11.14
CA ILE A 55 7.51 -34.06 12.46
C ILE A 55 6.72 -35.37 12.37
N ASN A 56 5.84 -35.50 11.37
CA ASN A 56 4.96 -36.66 11.25
C ASN A 56 5.62 -37.88 10.59
N ALA A 57 6.65 -37.68 9.76
CA ALA A 57 7.36 -38.76 9.07
C ALA A 57 8.88 -38.47 9.04
N PRO A 58 9.56 -38.53 10.20
CA PRO A 58 10.97 -38.19 10.30
C PRO A 58 11.85 -39.14 9.49
N LYS A 59 12.75 -38.58 8.68
CA LYS A 59 13.73 -39.31 7.85
C LYS A 59 15.13 -38.77 8.11
N PRO A 60 15.85 -39.27 9.12
CA PRO A 60 17.15 -38.74 9.54
C PRO A 60 18.21 -38.74 8.43
N GLU A 61 18.13 -39.73 7.54
CA GLU A 61 19.07 -39.94 6.43
C GLU A 61 19.03 -38.86 5.34
N ILE A 62 18.01 -38.00 5.32
CA ILE A 62 17.90 -36.85 4.40
C ILE A 62 17.77 -35.50 5.13
N GLU A 63 18.10 -35.45 6.42
CA GLU A 63 17.95 -34.25 7.25
C GLU A 63 18.74 -33.04 6.70
N LEU A 64 19.97 -33.28 6.24
CA LEU A 64 20.81 -32.25 5.61
C LEU A 64 20.20 -31.71 4.31
N GLU A 65 19.50 -32.54 3.55
CA GLU A 65 18.81 -32.12 2.32
C GLU A 65 17.58 -31.28 2.64
N TYR A 66 16.82 -31.65 3.68
CA TYR A 66 15.72 -30.85 4.20
C TYR A 66 16.19 -29.47 4.67
N GLU A 67 17.30 -29.39 5.40
CA GLU A 67 17.83 -28.11 5.88
C GLU A 67 18.21 -27.20 4.70
N LYS A 68 18.89 -27.75 3.67
CA LYS A 68 19.21 -27.02 2.44
C LYS A 68 17.97 -26.54 1.68
N LEU A 69 16.87 -27.30 1.75
CA LEU A 69 15.60 -26.93 1.13
C LEU A 69 14.89 -25.80 1.90
N LEU A 70 14.93 -25.85 3.24
CA LEU A 70 14.28 -24.87 4.12
C LEU A 70 15.03 -23.54 4.18
N GLN A 71 16.37 -23.56 4.16
CA GLN A 71 17.22 -22.38 4.27
C GLN A 71 16.78 -21.21 3.34
N PRO A 72 16.57 -21.40 2.02
CA PRO A 72 16.13 -20.31 1.15
C PRO A 72 14.72 -19.80 1.47
N MET A 73 13.82 -20.65 1.98
CA MET A 73 12.47 -20.26 2.38
C MET A 73 12.51 -19.39 3.65
N LEU A 74 13.29 -19.82 4.65
CA LEU A 74 13.51 -19.04 5.86
C LEU A 74 14.17 -17.69 5.56
N SER A 75 15.16 -17.67 4.66
CA SER A 75 15.78 -16.42 4.21
C SER A 75 14.79 -15.51 3.50
N THR A 76 13.95 -16.05 2.60
CA THR A 76 12.89 -15.30 1.92
C THR A 76 11.91 -14.69 2.92
N ALA A 77 11.43 -15.49 3.89
CA ALA A 77 10.53 -15.02 4.93
C ALA A 77 11.16 -13.91 5.77
N ALA A 78 12.39 -14.09 6.26
CA ALA A 78 13.09 -13.10 7.07
C ALA A 78 13.31 -11.78 6.30
N ASN A 79 13.73 -11.86 5.04
CA ASN A 79 13.94 -10.69 4.19
C ASN A 79 12.63 -9.95 3.91
N ALA A 80 11.57 -10.67 3.54
CA ALA A 80 10.26 -10.09 3.29
C ALA A 80 9.70 -9.41 4.55
N GLN A 81 9.79 -10.07 5.71
CA GLN A 81 9.38 -9.49 6.99
C GLN A 81 10.12 -8.19 7.30
N MET A 82 11.44 -8.15 7.10
CA MET A 82 12.25 -6.94 7.30
C MET A 82 11.80 -5.81 6.37
N ARG A 83 11.58 -6.11 5.08
CA ARG A 83 11.09 -5.11 4.11
C ARG A 83 9.72 -4.57 4.50
N ILE A 84 8.80 -5.41 4.97
CA ILE A 84 7.49 -4.96 5.48
C ILE A 84 7.68 -4.01 6.67
N ARG A 85 8.52 -4.37 7.65
CA ARG A 85 8.79 -3.52 8.82
C ARG A 85 9.39 -2.16 8.46
N LEU A 86 10.27 -2.11 7.46
CA LEU A 86 10.87 -0.86 7.02
C LEU A 86 9.90 0.03 6.24
N ARG A 87 8.90 -0.56 5.57
CA ARG A 87 7.89 0.18 4.81
C ARG A 87 6.75 0.68 5.70
N VAL A 88 6.24 -0.17 6.58
CA VAL A 88 5.02 0.08 7.35
C VAL A 88 5.34 0.90 8.60
N ASN A 89 4.74 2.09 8.70
CA ASN A 89 4.86 2.93 9.89
C ASN A 89 3.75 2.58 10.91
N PRO A 90 4.07 2.02 12.10
CA PRO A 90 3.08 1.75 13.14
C PRO A 90 2.49 3.03 13.75
N ASP A 91 3.16 4.17 13.63
CA ASP A 91 2.69 5.47 14.11
C ASP A 91 2.25 6.37 12.94
N ASP A 92 1.43 5.81 12.04
CA ASP A 92 0.83 6.57 10.93
C ASP A 92 -0.08 7.68 11.48
N SER A 93 -0.05 8.85 10.84
CA SER A 93 -0.85 10.01 11.24
C SER A 93 -2.34 9.84 10.92
N ASP A 94 -2.70 8.88 10.07
CA ASP A 94 -4.08 8.52 9.77
C ASP A 94 -4.61 7.50 10.78
N GLU A 95 -5.60 7.94 11.54
CA GLU A 95 -6.25 7.15 12.60
C GLU A 95 -6.84 5.83 12.12
N LYS A 96 -7.17 5.70 10.83
CA LYS A 96 -7.71 4.46 10.26
C LYS A 96 -6.61 3.48 9.88
N LEU A 97 -5.45 3.97 9.46
CA LEU A 97 -4.32 3.14 9.03
C LEU A 97 -3.44 2.70 10.19
N LYS A 98 -3.24 3.57 11.18
CA LYS A 98 -2.46 3.29 12.39
C LYS A 98 -2.78 1.92 13.05
N PRO A 99 -4.05 1.57 13.35
CA PRO A 99 -4.37 0.28 13.94
C PRO A 99 -4.10 -0.91 13.00
N LEU A 100 -4.30 -0.74 11.69
CA LEU A 100 -4.03 -1.80 10.71
C LEU A 100 -2.54 -2.05 10.52
N ASN A 101 -1.74 -0.99 10.48
CA ASN A 101 -0.28 -1.07 10.41
C ASN A 101 0.26 -1.80 11.65
N THR A 102 -0.23 -1.42 12.84
CA THR A 102 0.14 -2.07 14.10
C THR A 102 -0.27 -3.54 14.10
N ALA A 103 -1.51 -3.86 13.69
CA ALA A 103 -2.01 -5.23 13.64
C ALA A 103 -1.23 -6.11 12.65
N LEU A 104 -0.85 -5.57 11.48
CA LEU A 104 -0.03 -6.30 10.51
C LEU A 104 1.32 -6.67 11.12
N LEU A 105 2.03 -5.72 11.72
CA LEU A 105 3.33 -5.95 12.33
C LEU A 105 3.24 -6.95 13.50
N GLN A 106 2.24 -6.81 14.36
CA GLN A 106 1.99 -7.76 15.46
C GLN A 106 1.72 -9.18 14.97
N LYS A 107 1.01 -9.36 13.84
CA LYS A 107 0.82 -10.69 13.25
C LYS A 107 2.11 -11.29 12.72
N LEU A 108 2.98 -10.48 12.08
CA LEU A 108 4.31 -10.95 11.66
C LEU A 108 5.16 -11.38 12.86
N ASP A 109 5.12 -10.61 13.95
CA ASP A 109 5.77 -10.97 15.22
C ASP A 109 5.22 -12.28 15.80
N ALA A 110 3.90 -12.45 15.80
CA ALA A 110 3.25 -13.64 16.34
C ALA A 110 3.57 -14.91 15.52
N ILE A 111 3.62 -14.80 14.19
CA ILE A 111 4.04 -15.91 13.30
C ILE A 111 5.49 -16.28 13.57
N GLN A 112 6.38 -15.28 13.63
CA GLN A 112 7.80 -15.53 13.91
C GLN A 112 8.02 -16.17 15.29
N LEU A 113 7.29 -15.71 16.31
CA LEU A 113 7.34 -16.30 17.65
C LEU A 113 6.85 -17.76 17.65
N ALA A 114 5.77 -18.07 16.94
CA ALA A 114 5.28 -19.43 16.80
C ALA A 114 6.31 -20.34 16.12
N PHE A 115 6.96 -19.87 15.04
CA PHE A 115 8.06 -20.57 14.38
C PHE A 115 9.24 -20.84 15.32
N ASN A 116 9.68 -19.83 16.07
CA ASN A 116 10.79 -19.97 17.02
C ASN A 116 10.48 -21.00 18.13
N ASN A 117 9.21 -21.14 18.48
CA ASN A 117 8.74 -22.12 19.46
C ASN A 117 8.42 -23.51 18.85
N SER A 118 8.70 -23.71 17.55
CA SER A 118 8.34 -24.93 16.80
C SER A 118 6.83 -25.24 16.80
N ASP A 119 5.98 -24.22 16.99
CA ASP A 119 4.51 -24.33 16.98
C ASP A 119 3.99 -23.97 15.58
N PHE A 120 4.23 -24.86 14.62
CA PHE A 120 3.96 -24.66 13.20
C PHE A 120 2.46 -24.61 12.87
N ASP A 121 1.63 -25.34 13.62
CA ASP A 121 0.17 -25.32 13.45
C ASP A 121 -0.39 -23.95 13.84
N LYS A 122 0.05 -23.40 14.98
CA LYS A 122 -0.32 -22.03 15.37
C LYS A 122 0.20 -20.99 14.37
N ALA A 123 1.42 -21.15 13.86
CA ALA A 123 1.95 -20.26 12.84
C ALA A 123 1.08 -20.29 11.57
N ALA A 124 0.65 -21.48 11.13
CA ALA A 124 -0.23 -21.65 9.99
C ALA A 124 -1.62 -21.02 10.23
N ASP A 125 -2.18 -21.17 11.43
CA ASP A 125 -3.48 -20.58 11.77
C ASP A 125 -3.45 -19.05 11.79
N ILE A 126 -2.40 -18.45 12.37
CA ILE A 126 -2.22 -16.99 12.32
C ILE A 126 -2.01 -16.52 10.88
N LEU A 127 -1.25 -17.28 10.08
CA LEU A 127 -0.97 -16.96 8.68
C LEU A 127 -2.23 -16.95 7.81
N LYS A 128 -3.20 -17.85 8.04
CA LYS A 128 -4.50 -17.86 7.33
C LYS A 128 -5.23 -16.53 7.46
N ASP A 129 -5.09 -15.86 8.61
CA ASP A 129 -5.71 -14.55 8.87
C ASP A 129 -4.82 -13.35 8.49
N LEU A 130 -3.58 -13.58 8.01
CA LEU A 130 -2.69 -12.50 7.56
C LEU A 130 -3.32 -11.69 6.42
N HIS A 131 -3.98 -12.37 5.48
CA HIS A 131 -4.72 -11.72 4.40
C HIS A 131 -5.84 -10.80 4.94
N GLY A 132 -6.54 -11.22 5.99
CA GLY A 132 -7.60 -10.45 6.64
C GLY A 132 -7.13 -9.11 7.20
N THR A 133 -5.85 -8.99 7.56
CA THR A 133 -5.25 -7.73 8.04
C THR A 133 -4.60 -6.93 6.92
N ALA A 134 -3.93 -7.60 5.98
CA ALA A 134 -3.25 -6.96 4.86
C ALA A 134 -4.22 -6.30 3.86
N ALA A 135 -5.32 -6.97 3.51
CA ALA A 135 -6.22 -6.48 2.47
C ALA A 135 -6.91 -5.14 2.82
N PRO A 136 -7.45 -4.93 4.04
CA PRO A 136 -7.99 -3.63 4.44
C PRO A 136 -6.94 -2.51 4.43
N LEU A 137 -5.72 -2.79 4.89
CA LEU A 137 -4.60 -1.84 4.88
C LEU A 137 -4.30 -1.37 3.45
N LEU A 138 -4.07 -2.32 2.54
CA LEU A 138 -3.79 -2.03 1.14
C LEU A 138 -4.93 -1.26 0.47
N LYS A 139 -6.18 -1.54 0.86
CA LYS A 139 -7.36 -0.82 0.36
C LYS A 139 -7.39 0.64 0.83
N LEU A 140 -7.07 0.90 2.09
CA LEU A 140 -7.00 2.26 2.60
C LEU A 140 -5.86 3.05 1.98
N GLU A 141 -4.68 2.46 1.82
CA GLU A 141 -3.56 3.10 1.12
C GLU A 141 -3.91 3.40 -0.35
N TRP A 142 -4.59 2.49 -1.04
CA TRP A 142 -5.09 2.75 -2.39
C TRP A 142 -6.07 3.92 -2.45
N ASN A 143 -6.97 4.04 -1.47
CA ASN A 143 -7.88 5.17 -1.38
C ASN A 143 -7.14 6.48 -1.10
N ARG A 144 -6.10 6.46 -0.26
CA ARG A 144 -5.22 7.61 0.01
C ARG A 144 -4.51 8.08 -1.27
N VAL A 145 -4.00 7.14 -2.08
CA VAL A 145 -3.41 7.45 -3.40
C VAL A 145 -4.42 8.10 -4.34
N LYS A 146 -5.65 7.57 -4.40
CA LYS A 146 -6.71 8.13 -5.25
C LYS A 146 -7.15 9.53 -4.85
N GLN A 147 -7.09 9.85 -3.56
CA GLN A 147 -7.42 11.19 -3.06
C GLN A 147 -6.37 12.22 -3.49
N GLY A 148 -5.12 11.80 -3.64
CA GLY A 148 -4.02 12.67 -4.03
C GLY A 148 -3.51 13.56 -2.90
N GLU A 149 -2.55 14.42 -3.20
CA GLU A 149 -2.00 15.34 -2.21
C GLU A 149 -3.00 16.45 -1.81
N PRO A 150 -3.07 16.88 -0.54
CA PRO A 150 -3.99 17.94 -0.10
C PRO A 150 -3.86 19.25 -0.90
N THR A 151 -2.63 19.61 -1.30
CA THR A 151 -2.36 20.78 -2.13
C THR A 151 -2.97 20.64 -3.53
N TYR A 152 -2.87 19.46 -4.14
CA TYR A 152 -3.48 19.15 -5.43
C TYR A 152 -5.01 19.21 -5.34
N VAL A 153 -5.60 18.62 -4.29
CA VAL A 153 -7.06 18.65 -4.04
C VAL A 153 -7.58 20.08 -3.94
N ARG A 154 -6.88 20.95 -3.19
CA ARG A 154 -7.23 22.37 -3.06
C ARG A 154 -7.10 23.12 -4.38
N ALA A 155 -6.01 22.92 -5.11
CA ALA A 155 -5.79 23.55 -6.42
C ALA A 155 -6.90 23.16 -7.41
N LYS A 156 -7.28 21.88 -7.43
CA LYS A 156 -8.39 21.36 -8.23
C LYS A 156 -9.73 22.00 -7.86
N GLN A 157 -10.03 22.12 -6.56
CA GLN A 157 -11.26 22.76 -6.08
C GLN A 157 -11.32 24.25 -6.46
N LEU A 158 -10.22 25.00 -6.26
CA LEU A 158 -10.14 26.40 -6.65
C LEU A 158 -10.33 26.59 -8.16
N ALA A 159 -9.67 25.76 -8.98
CA ALA A 159 -9.84 25.79 -10.43
C ALA A 159 -11.29 25.51 -10.85
N ALA A 160 -11.93 24.50 -10.26
CA ALA A 160 -13.33 24.18 -10.53
C ALA A 160 -14.26 25.35 -10.17
N THR A 161 -14.07 25.97 -9.01
CA THR A 161 -14.85 27.13 -8.58
C THR A 161 -14.70 28.32 -9.54
N LEU A 162 -13.48 28.62 -9.98
CA LEU A 162 -13.23 29.70 -10.96
C LEU A 162 -13.91 29.44 -12.31
N VAL A 163 -13.89 28.19 -12.78
CA VAL A 163 -14.60 27.78 -14.01
C VAL A 163 -16.10 27.98 -13.85
N VAL A 164 -16.69 27.53 -12.75
CA VAL A 164 -18.13 27.72 -12.50
C VAL A 164 -18.49 29.20 -12.42
N LEU A 165 -17.72 30.02 -11.69
CA LEU A 165 -17.96 31.46 -11.58
C LEU A 165 -17.87 32.17 -12.94
N SER A 166 -16.90 31.79 -13.78
CA SER A 166 -16.75 32.38 -15.12
C SER A 166 -17.89 31.99 -16.07
N LEU A 167 -18.39 30.75 -15.99
CA LEU A 167 -19.58 30.32 -16.73
C LEU A 167 -20.83 31.08 -16.28
N VAL A 168 -21.04 31.23 -14.97
CA VAL A 168 -22.17 32.00 -14.43
C VAL A 168 -22.10 33.46 -14.88
N ALA A 169 -20.93 34.09 -14.77
CA ALA A 169 -20.74 35.47 -15.22
C ALA A 169 -21.03 35.64 -16.72
N ALA A 170 -20.61 34.68 -17.55
CA ALA A 170 -20.89 34.69 -18.99
C ALA A 170 -22.39 34.58 -19.28
N VAL A 171 -23.11 33.67 -18.61
CA VAL A 171 -24.57 33.52 -18.76
C VAL A 171 -25.29 34.80 -18.35
N VAL A 172 -24.93 35.37 -17.20
CA VAL A 172 -25.50 36.63 -16.70
C VAL A 172 -25.27 37.76 -17.70
N ALA A 173 -24.06 37.90 -18.25
CA ALA A 173 -23.76 38.92 -19.24
C ALA A 173 -24.59 38.77 -20.54
N VAL A 174 -24.84 37.53 -20.97
CA VAL A 174 -25.70 37.25 -22.14
C VAL A 174 -27.15 37.63 -21.85
N LEU A 175 -27.69 37.27 -20.68
CA LEU A 175 -29.06 37.62 -20.29
C LEU A 175 -29.26 39.13 -20.19
N PHE A 176 -28.30 39.86 -19.60
CA PHE A 176 -28.34 41.32 -19.54
C PHE A 176 -28.34 41.96 -20.94
N ARG A 177 -27.58 41.42 -21.89
CA ARG A 177 -27.60 41.91 -23.28
C ARG A 177 -28.93 41.67 -23.98
N LEU A 178 -29.57 40.53 -23.75
CA LEU A 178 -30.89 40.22 -24.32
C LEU A 178 -32.01 41.08 -23.72
N ALA A 179 -31.89 41.47 -22.45
CA ALA A 179 -32.89 42.33 -21.80
C ALA A 179 -32.74 43.83 -22.16
N ALA A 180 -31.58 44.24 -22.68
CA ALA A 180 -31.25 45.63 -23.00
C ALA A 180 -31.38 45.98 -24.49
N GLY A 181 -31.68 45.01 -25.36
CA GLY A 181 -31.92 45.19 -26.79
C GLY A 181 -33.35 44.84 -27.16
#